data_AF-A0A2T6C4F6-F1
#
_entry.id   AF-A0A2T6C4F6-F1
#
_cell.length_a   1.000
_cell.length_b   1.000
_cell.length_c   1.000
_cell.angle_alpha   90.00
_cell.angle_beta   90.00
_cell.angle_gamma   90.00
#
_symmetry.space_group_name_H-M   'P 1'
#
loop_
_entity.id
_entity.type
_entity.pdbx_description
1 polymer ?
#
loop_
_entity_poly.entity_id
_entity_poly.type
_entity_poly.pdbx_seq_one_letter_code
_entity_poly.pdbx_strand_id
1 'polypeptide(L)'
;MNDGRLAHLHGLNALEALCHEYWNMDLVKKVEEELTHAVRLLTLHLEKVLCPCGDNREDIRFYQSLLEMTERAREENSLFPLPLVQEGLEKYFKEKPASHRCITRLKVTSHHWMEEIVTG
;
A
#
# COMPACT_ATOMS: atom_id res chain seq x y z
N MET A 1 3.57 -19.00 1.69
CA MET A 1 3.06 -17.67 2.11
C MET A 1 2.13 -17.19 1.01
N ASN A 2 1.06 -16.43 1.31
CA ASN A 2 0.13 -15.95 0.28
C ASN A 2 0.63 -14.61 -0.29
N ASP A 3 1.09 -14.61 -1.54
CA ASP A 3 1.65 -13.44 -2.23
C ASP A 3 0.70 -12.23 -2.19
N GLY A 4 -0.61 -12.42 -2.32
CA GLY A 4 -1.60 -11.33 -2.24
C GLY A 4 -1.66 -10.69 -0.85
N ARG A 5 -1.58 -11.49 0.21
CA ARG A 5 -1.49 -10.94 1.59
C ARG A 5 -0.19 -10.17 1.80
N LEU A 6 0.93 -10.67 1.26
CA LEU A 6 2.21 -9.97 1.36
C LEU A 6 2.17 -8.64 0.60
N ALA A 7 1.53 -8.59 -0.56
CA ALA A 7 1.37 -7.34 -1.30
C ALA A 7 0.69 -6.24 -0.45
N HIS A 8 -0.40 -6.58 0.24
CA HIS A 8 -1.07 -5.63 1.13
C HIS A 8 -0.27 -5.27 2.37
N LEU A 9 0.54 -6.21 2.89
CA LEU A 9 1.44 -5.89 4.00
C LEU A 9 2.43 -4.80 3.59
N HIS A 10 3.03 -4.91 2.41
CA HIS A 10 3.92 -3.88 1.89
C HIS A 10 3.19 -2.54 1.67
N GLY A 11 1.97 -2.57 1.12
CA GLY A 11 1.14 -1.36 1.03
C GLY A 11 0.84 -0.70 2.39
N LEU A 12 0.62 -1.50 3.44
CA LEU A 12 0.42 -0.98 4.81
C LEU A 12 1.71 -0.46 5.43
N ASN A 13 2.85 -1.12 5.20
CA ASN A 13 4.15 -0.64 5.66
C ASN A 13 4.51 0.71 5.03
N ALA A 14 4.20 0.90 3.74
CA ALA A 14 4.36 2.19 3.08
C ALA A 14 3.52 3.28 3.76
N LEU A 15 2.25 2.98 4.06
CA LEU A 15 1.36 3.91 4.76
C LEU A 15 1.84 4.20 6.18
N GLU A 16 2.27 3.16 6.92
CA GLU A 16 2.81 3.30 8.28
C GLU A 16 4.01 4.26 8.31
N ALA A 17 4.94 4.10 7.36
CA ALA A 17 6.09 4.96 7.25
C ALA A 17 5.68 6.42 6.96
N LEU A 18 4.69 6.63 6.08
CA LEU A 18 4.16 7.96 5.76
C LEU A 18 3.49 8.64 6.96
N CYS A 19 2.82 7.88 7.83
CA CYS A 19 2.13 8.42 9.00
C CYS A 19 3.08 8.66 10.20
N HIS A 20 4.13 7.86 10.37
CA HIS A 20 4.89 7.81 11.62
C HIS A 20 6.36 8.24 11.50
N GLU A 21 6.90 8.39 10.29
CA GLU A 21 8.29 8.81 10.08
C GLU A 21 8.41 10.25 9.60
N TYR A 22 9.58 10.85 9.82
CA TYR A 22 9.89 12.17 9.29
C TYR A 22 10.04 12.13 7.77
N TRP A 23 9.38 13.08 7.09
CA TRP A 23 9.43 13.14 5.64
C TRP A 23 10.77 13.68 5.15
N ASN A 24 11.50 12.80 4.48
CA ASN A 24 12.78 13.06 3.85
C ASN A 24 12.95 12.13 2.64
N MET A 25 14.05 12.27 1.90
CA MET A 25 14.28 11.47 0.71
C MET A 25 14.57 9.99 0.98
N ASP A 26 14.96 9.63 2.20
CA ASP A 26 15.10 8.22 2.58
C ASP A 26 13.72 7.58 2.82
N LEU A 27 12.75 8.34 3.35
CA LEU A 27 11.35 7.92 3.39
C LEU A 27 10.79 7.70 1.97
N VAL A 28 11.10 8.59 1.02
CA VAL A 28 10.68 8.41 -0.38
C VAL A 28 11.17 7.07 -0.94
N LYS A 29 12.46 6.75 -0.75
CA LYS A 29 13.03 5.46 -1.20
C LYS A 29 12.36 4.27 -0.52
N LYS A 30 12.12 4.37 0.79
CA LYS A 30 11.43 3.30 1.54
C LYS A 30 10.02 3.06 1.01
N VAL A 31 9.26 4.12 0.76
CA VAL A 31 7.90 4.03 0.19
C VAL A 31 7.94 3.45 -1.23
N GLU A 32 8.92 3.83 -2.04
CA GLU A 32 9.14 3.29 -3.39
C GLU A 32 9.42 1.78 -3.35
N GLU A 33 10.29 1.32 -2.44
CA GLU A 33 10.60 -0.09 -2.25
C GLU A 33 9.37 -0.90 -1.84
N GLU A 34 8.61 -0.42 -0.85
CA GLU A 34 7.39 -1.07 -0.38
C GLU A 34 6.32 -1.15 -1.48
N LEU A 35 6.08 -0.05 -2.22
CA LEU A 35 5.14 -0.04 -3.34
C LEU A 35 5.58 -0.95 -4.49
N THR A 36 6.88 -1.00 -4.79
CA THR A 36 7.45 -1.93 -5.78
C THR A 36 7.16 -3.39 -5.40
N HIS A 37 7.36 -3.73 -4.12
CA HIS A 37 7.04 -5.06 -3.63
C HIS A 37 5.54 -5.37 -3.70
N ALA A 38 4.68 -4.40 -3.35
CA ALA A 38 3.23 -4.55 -3.44
C ALA A 38 2.77 -4.85 -4.88
N VAL A 39 3.24 -4.07 -5.87
CA VAL A 39 2.92 -4.28 -7.29
C VAL A 39 3.38 -5.66 -7.76
N ARG A 40 4.64 -6.01 -7.49
CA ARG A 40 5.22 -7.29 -7.94
C ARG A 40 4.47 -8.49 -7.36
N LEU A 41 4.22 -8.48 -6.06
CA LEU A 41 3.58 -9.61 -5.37
C LEU A 41 2.12 -9.77 -5.77
N LEU A 42 1.38 -8.67 -5.93
CA LEU A 42 -0.02 -8.72 -6.35
C LEU A 42 -0.15 -9.20 -7.80
N THR A 43 0.77 -8.76 -8.67
CA THR A 43 0.85 -9.24 -10.06
C THR A 43 1.07 -10.76 -10.08
N LEU A 44 2.09 -11.26 -9.36
CA LEU A 44 2.36 -12.69 -9.26
C LEU A 44 1.20 -13.48 -8.66
N HIS A 45 0.47 -12.90 -7.70
CA HIS A 45 -0.71 -13.54 -7.10
C HIS A 45 -1.82 -13.75 -8.15
N LEU A 46 -2.17 -12.69 -8.88
CA LEU A 46 -3.27 -12.71 -9.85
C LEU A 46 -2.94 -13.45 -11.15
N GLU A 47 -1.66 -13.62 -11.48
CA GLU A 47 -1.22 -14.49 -12.58
C GLU A 47 -1.38 -15.97 -12.25
N LYS A 48 -1.18 -16.36 -10.98
CA LYS A 48 -1.24 -17.77 -10.54
C LYS A 48 -2.68 -18.23 -10.30
N VAL A 49 -3.50 -17.38 -9.70
CA VAL A 49 -4.84 -17.74 -9.21
C VAL A 49 -5.80 -16.55 -9.27
N LEU A 50 -7.08 -16.84 -9.48
CA LEU A 50 -8.15 -15.86 -9.22
C LEU A 50 -8.19 -15.59 -7.70
N CYS A 51 -8.10 -14.33 -7.24
CA CYS A 51 -8.13 -14.09 -5.79
C CYS A 51 -9.53 -14.38 -5.22
N PRO A 52 -9.66 -15.29 -4.24
CA PRO A 52 -10.93 -15.48 -3.53
C PRO A 52 -11.31 -14.29 -2.64
N CYS A 53 -10.38 -13.34 -2.44
CA CYS A 53 -10.53 -12.15 -1.62
C CYS A 53 -11.10 -10.94 -2.36
N GLY A 54 -11.14 -10.98 -3.70
CA GLY A 54 -11.60 -9.88 -4.55
C GLY A 54 -10.50 -8.98 -5.14
N ASP A 55 -9.22 -9.28 -4.92
CA ASP A 55 -8.14 -8.60 -5.64
C ASP A 55 -8.25 -8.79 -7.14
N ASN A 56 -8.01 -7.72 -7.88
CA ASN A 56 -8.12 -7.68 -9.33
C ASN A 56 -7.09 -6.73 -9.96
N ARG A 57 -7.14 -6.57 -11.28
CA ARG A 57 -6.16 -5.75 -12.01
C ARG A 57 -6.18 -4.27 -11.67
N GLU A 58 -7.32 -3.73 -11.25
CA GLU A 58 -7.40 -2.32 -10.83
C GLU A 58 -6.61 -2.09 -9.53
N ASP A 59 -6.48 -3.11 -8.68
CA ASP A 59 -5.66 -3.03 -7.46
C ASP A 59 -4.16 -2.97 -7.79
N ILE A 60 -3.73 -3.68 -8.84
CA ILE A 60 -2.37 -3.55 -9.36
C ILE A 60 -2.16 -2.14 -9.91
N ARG A 61 -3.08 -1.64 -10.74
CA ARG A 61 -2.98 -0.29 -11.33
C ARG A 61 -2.95 0.79 -10.26
N PHE A 62 -3.70 0.60 -9.18
CA PHE A 62 -3.66 1.49 -8.03
C PHE A 62 -2.27 1.54 -7.39
N TYR A 63 -1.66 0.39 -7.06
CA TYR A 63 -0.30 0.41 -6.51
C TYR A 63 0.73 0.97 -7.50
N GLN A 64 0.56 0.72 -8.80
CA GLN A 64 1.42 1.28 -9.85
C GLN A 64 1.33 2.81 -9.92
N SER A 65 0.13 3.38 -9.85
CA SER A 65 -0.01 4.84 -9.92
C SER A 65 0.63 5.53 -8.70
N LEU A 66 0.54 4.91 -7.53
CA LEU A 66 1.25 5.40 -6.33
C LEU A 66 2.77 5.30 -6.50
N LEU A 67 3.26 4.17 -7.03
CA LEU A 67 4.69 3.98 -7.29
C LEU A 67 5.23 5.05 -8.24
N GLU A 68 4.53 5.33 -9.36
CA GLU A 68 4.92 6.38 -10.31
C GLU A 68 4.93 7.78 -9.67
N MET A 69 4.08 8.05 -8.67
CA MET A 69 4.12 9.31 -7.92
C MET A 69 5.34 9.39 -7.01
N THR A 70 5.69 8.28 -6.34
CA THR A 70 6.88 8.20 -5.49
C THR A 70 8.17 8.24 -6.29
N GLU A 71 8.23 7.58 -7.44
CA GLU A 71 9.37 7.65 -8.36
C GLU A 71 9.62 9.08 -8.84
N ARG A 72 8.55 9.81 -9.22
CA ARG A 72 8.65 11.25 -9.54
C ARG A 72 9.13 12.09 -8.36
N ALA A 73 8.65 11.82 -7.15
CA ALA A 73 9.14 12.46 -5.93
C ALA A 73 10.66 12.27 -5.76
N ARG A 74 11.15 11.05 -6.04
CA ARG A 74 12.59 10.74 -6.01
C ARG A 74 13.37 11.47 -7.10
N GLU A 75 12.89 11.43 -8.34
CA GLU A 75 13.55 12.03 -9.51
C GLU A 75 13.63 13.55 -9.42
N GLU A 76 12.56 14.19 -8.94
CA GLU A 76 12.49 15.64 -8.74
C GLU A 76 13.10 16.09 -7.41
N ASN A 77 13.54 15.16 -6.56
CA ASN A 77 14.04 15.41 -5.20
C ASN A 77 13.05 16.27 -4.38
N SER A 78 11.77 15.91 -4.46
CA SER A 78 10.65 16.67 -3.94
C SER A 78 9.73 15.79 -3.12
N LEU A 79 9.34 16.25 -1.93
CA LEU A 79 8.40 15.54 -1.06
C LEU A 79 6.93 15.85 -1.40
N PHE A 80 6.68 16.77 -2.35
CA PHE A 80 5.35 17.24 -2.69
C PHE A 80 4.36 16.12 -3.09
N PRO A 81 4.77 15.02 -3.75
CA PRO A 81 3.84 13.93 -4.08
C PRO A 81 3.43 13.04 -2.89
N LEU A 82 4.19 13.01 -1.79
CA LEU A 82 3.95 12.08 -0.67
C LEU A 82 2.57 12.22 0.02
N PRO A 83 1.99 13.42 0.22
CA PRO A 83 0.64 13.55 0.78
C PRO A 83 -0.41 12.81 -0.04
N LEU A 84 -0.31 12.87 -1.37
CA LEU A 84 -1.25 12.21 -2.26
C LEU A 84 -1.07 10.69 -2.25
N VAL A 85 0.16 10.22 -2.08
CA VAL A 85 0.45 8.79 -1.90
C VAL A 85 -0.16 8.28 -0.60
N GLN A 86 0.01 9.03 0.50
CA GLN A 86 -0.60 8.70 1.79
C GLN A 86 -2.13 8.66 1.69
N GLU A 87 -2.76 9.72 1.19
CA GLU A 87 -4.22 9.80 1.04
C GLU A 87 -4.76 8.65 0.18
N GLY A 88 -4.07 8.31 -0.92
CA GLY A 88 -4.41 7.18 -1.78
C GLY A 88 -4.41 5.85 -1.02
N LEU A 89 -3.36 5.58 -0.25
CA LEU A 89 -3.25 4.36 0.57
C LEU A 89 -4.30 4.31 1.69
N GLU A 90 -4.51 5.41 2.41
CA GLU A 90 -5.55 5.51 3.44
C GLU A 90 -6.93 5.18 2.87
N LYS A 91 -7.28 5.83 1.76
CA LYS A 91 -8.55 5.61 1.09
C LYS A 91 -8.71 4.17 0.63
N TYR A 92 -7.68 3.61 -0.02
CA TYR A 92 -7.70 2.23 -0.49
C TYR A 92 -7.94 1.24 0.65
N PHE A 93 -7.22 1.38 1.76
CA PHE A 93 -7.41 0.48 2.90
C PHE A 93 -8.72 0.73 3.65
N LYS A 94 -9.25 1.95 3.66
CA LYS A 94 -10.56 2.28 4.27
C LYS A 94 -11.73 1.73 3.46
N GLU A 95 -11.69 1.85 2.13
CA GLU A 95 -12.79 1.47 1.24
C GLU A 95 -12.83 -0.02 0.89
N LYS A 96 -11.73 -0.75 1.09
CA LYS A 96 -11.70 -2.19 0.84
C LYS A 96 -12.70 -2.92 1.74
N PRO A 97 -13.54 -3.82 1.18
CA PRO A 97 -14.63 -4.42 1.93
C PRO A 97 -14.09 -5.31 3.05
N ALA A 98 -14.81 -5.36 4.18
CA ALA A 98 -14.45 -6.20 5.32
C ALA A 98 -14.33 -7.69 4.97
N SER A 99 -14.97 -8.12 3.88
CA SER A 99 -14.85 -9.48 3.32
C SER A 99 -13.47 -9.78 2.75
N HIS A 100 -12.61 -8.77 2.51
CA HIS A 100 -11.24 -8.93 2.07
C HIS A 100 -10.36 -9.42 3.22
N ARG A 101 -10.36 -10.73 3.44
CA ARG A 101 -9.75 -11.38 4.61
C ARG A 101 -8.25 -11.11 4.74
N CYS A 102 -7.53 -10.86 3.64
CA CYS A 102 -6.10 -10.57 3.70
C CYS A 102 -5.86 -9.22 4.38
N ILE A 103 -6.57 -8.18 3.94
CA ILE A 103 -6.48 -6.83 4.49
C ILE A 103 -7.03 -6.79 5.92
N THR A 104 -8.22 -7.35 6.15
CA THR A 104 -8.84 -7.37 7.50
C THR A 104 -7.92 -8.03 8.52
N ARG A 105 -7.27 -9.14 8.17
CA ARG A 105 -6.33 -9.80 9.07
C ARG A 105 -5.11 -8.94 9.38
N LEU A 106 -4.58 -8.20 8.41
CA LEU A 106 -3.40 -7.35 8.62
C LEU A 106 -3.70 -6.17 9.56
N LYS A 107 -4.86 -5.52 9.39
CA LYS A 107 -5.33 -4.46 10.29
C LYS A 107 -5.38 -4.92 11.74
N VAL A 108 -5.91 -6.13 11.98
CA VAL A 108 -6.07 -6.65 13.34
C VAL A 108 -4.76 -7.18 13.95
N THR A 109 -3.84 -7.76 13.16
CA THR A 109 -2.66 -8.45 13.72
C THR A 109 -1.38 -7.63 13.74
N SER A 110 -1.22 -6.68 12.82
CA SER A 110 0.08 -6.02 12.59
C SER A 110 -0.02 -4.50 12.45
N HIS A 111 -1.20 -3.97 12.12
CA HIS A 111 -1.42 -2.55 11.83
C HIS A 111 -2.66 -2.02 12.58
N HIS A 112 -2.77 -2.31 13.89
CA HIS A 112 -3.93 -1.92 14.71
C HIS A 112 -4.16 -0.40 14.73
N TRP A 113 -3.09 0.39 14.60
CA TRP A 113 -3.16 1.86 14.52
C TRP A 113 -4.07 2.36 13.38
N MET A 114 -4.30 1.55 12.34
CA MET A 114 -5.20 1.92 11.25
C MET A 114 -6.67 2.01 11.73
N GLU A 115 -7.10 1.22 12.73
CA GLU A 115 -8.47 1.34 13.24
C GLU A 115 -8.74 2.71 13.89
N GLU A 116 -7.72 3.32 14.49
CA GLU A 116 -7.82 4.65 15.10
C GLU A 116 -8.06 5.75 14.05
N ILE A 117 -7.46 5.60 12.85
CA ILE A 117 -7.66 6.51 11.71
C ILE A 117 -9.06 6.38 11.10
N VAL A 118 -9.67 5.19 11.15
CA VAL A 118 -11.00 4.95 10.59
C VAL A 118 -12.11 5.53 11.48
N THR A 119 -11.88 5.62 12.79
CA THR A 119 -12.84 6.15 13.78
C THR A 119 -12.76 7.66 14.03
N GLY A 120 -11.79 8.35 13.42
CA GLY A 120 -11.61 9.80 13.49
C GLY A 120 -12.52 10.60 12.55
#